data_AF-G0EIM6-F1
#
_entry.id   AF-G0EIM6-F1
#
_cell.length_a   1.000
_cell.length_b   1.000
_cell.length_c   1.000
_cell.angle_alpha   90.00
_cell.angle_beta   90.00
_cell.angle_gamma   90.00
#
_symmetry.space_group_name_H-M   'P 1'
#
loop_
_entity.id
_entity.type
_entity.pdbx_description
1 polymer ?
#
loop_
_entity_poly.entity_id
_entity_poly.type
_entity_poly.pdbx_seq_one_letter_code
_entity_poly.pdbx_strand_id
1 'polypeptide(L)' 'MRDNVLIYTSKISSLRRIKDDVKEVASGYECGASIENFNDIKKGDVLEIFKIEEITQDL' A
#
# COMPACT_ATOMS: atom_id res chain seq x y z
N MET A 1 -1.00 -0.95 -9.42
CA MET A 1 -1.41 -1.45 -10.74
C MET A 1 -1.93 -0.29 -11.57
N ARG A 2 -1.75 -0.34 -12.89
CA ARG A 2 -2.29 0.63 -13.85
C ARG A 2 -2.79 -0.16 -15.05
N ASP A 3 -4.02 0.10 -15.48
CA ASP A 3 -4.65 -0.61 -16.62
C ASP A 3 -4.54 -2.15 -16.51
N ASN A 4 -4.77 -2.67 -15.30
CA ASN A 4 -4.69 -4.09 -14.95
C ASN A 4 -3.29 -4.72 -15.08
N VAL A 5 -2.24 -3.92 -15.23
CA VAL A 5 -0.84 -4.37 -15.26
C VAL A 5 -0.16 -4.06 -13.91
N LEU A 6 0.61 -5.04 -13.41
CA LEU A 6 1.46 -4.87 -12.23
C LEU A 6 2.66 -3.98 -12.59
N ILE A 7 2.70 -2.78 -12.02
CA ILE A 7 3.77 -1.80 -12.29
C ILE A 7 4.91 -1.96 -11.29
N TYR A 8 4.59 -2.15 -10.01
CA TYR A 8 5.56 -2.21 -8.94
C TYR A 8 4.99 -2.95 -7.73
N THR A 9 5.84 -3.69 -7.01
CA THR A 9 5.49 -4.40 -5.78
C THR A 9 6.54 -4.08 -4.73
N SER A 10 6.11 -3.50 -3.62
CA SER A 10 6.96 -3.12 -2.51
C SER A 10 6.13 -2.95 -1.25
N LYS A 11 6.79 -2.60 -0.15
CA LYS A 11 6.16 -2.30 1.14
C LYS A 11 5.74 -0.83 1.19
N ILE A 12 4.70 -0.57 1.97
CA ILE A 12 4.33 0.80 2.34
C ILE A 12 5.42 1.33 3.29
N SER A 13 6.02 2.45 2.93
CA SER A 13 7.05 3.12 3.73
C SER A 13 6.43 3.95 4.85
N SER A 14 5.37 4.71 4.56
CA SER A 14 4.64 5.48 5.55
C SER A 14 3.18 5.67 5.17
N LEU A 15 2.33 5.80 6.19
CA LEU A 15 0.92 6.13 6.05
C LEU A 15 0.64 7.33 6.95
N ARG A 16 0.08 8.38 6.37
CA ARG A 16 -0.17 9.65 7.04
C ARG A 16 -1.60 10.08 6.83
N ARG A 17 -2.27 10.50 7.90
CA ARG A 17 -3.60 11.10 7.83
C ARG A 17 -3.47 12.57 8.18
N ILE A 18 -3.74 13.44 7.22
CA ILE A 18 -3.67 14.90 7.35
C ILE A 18 -2.25 15.33 7.76
N LYS A 19 -1.95 15.37 9.06
CA LYS A 19 -0.62 15.74 9.59
C LYS A 19 0.01 14.68 10.47
N ASP A 20 -0.71 13.60 10.79
CA ASP A 20 -0.29 12.59 11.76
C ASP A 20 0.11 11.29 11.07
N ASP A 21 1.24 10.72 11.49
CA ASP A 21 1.66 9.38 11.07
C ASP A 21 0.81 8.33 11.78
N VAL A 22 0.25 7.41 10.99
CA VAL A 22 -0.71 6.41 11.46
C VAL A 22 -0.30 5.02 11.00
N LYS A 23 -0.64 4.00 11.79
CA LYS A 23 -0.37 2.60 11.44
C LYS A 23 -1.42 2.03 10.49
N GLU A 24 -2.64 2.54 10.58
CA GLU A 24 -3.80 2.06 9.83
C GLU A 24 -4.76 3.22 9.53
N VAL A 25 -5.49 3.09 8.43
CA VAL A 25 -6.55 4.02 8.02
C VAL A 25 -7.79 3.20 7.71
N ALA A 26 -8.91 3.59 8.30
CA ALA A 26 -10.20 2.98 7.99
C ALA A 26 -10.64 3.32 6.56
N SER A 27 -11.41 2.43 5.95
CA SER A 27 -11.99 2.67 4.62
C SER A 27 -12.85 3.95 4.60
N GLY A 28 -12.84 4.66 3.46
CA GLY A 28 -13.60 5.90 3.26
C GLY A 28 -12.93 7.17 3.78
N TYR A 29 -11.74 7.08 4.39
CA TYR A 29 -10.96 8.24 4.81
C TYR A 29 -9.85 8.57 3.81
N GLU A 30 -9.59 9.86 3.63
CA GLU A 30 -8.43 10.33 2.88
C GLU A 30 -7.14 10.07 3.68
N CYS A 31 -6.13 9.56 3.00
CA CYS A 31 -4.80 9.33 3.55
C CYS A 31 -3.73 9.57 2.49
N GLY A 32 -2.54 9.93 2.93
CA GLY A 32 -1.32 9.91 2.14
C GLY A 32 -0.55 8.63 2.42
N ALA A 33 -0.14 7.91 1.38
CA ALA A 33 0.69 6.72 1.49
C ALA A 33 1.96 6.91 0.64
N SER A 34 3.11 6.53 1.20
CA SER A 34 4.38 6.50 0.50
C SER A 34 4.81 5.05 0.29
N ILE A 35 5.22 4.70 -0.92
CA ILE A 35 5.73 3.37 -1.26
C ILE A 35 7.26 3.38 -1.17
N GLU A 36 7.84 2.36 -0.55
CA GLU A 36 9.30 2.26 -0.44
C GLU A 36 9.94 2.12 -1.83
N ASN A 37 10.94 2.96 -2.11
CA ASN A 37 11.69 3.01 -3.37
C ASN A 37 10.85 3.27 -4.63
N PHE A 38 9.68 3.92 -4.51
CA PHE A 38 8.81 4.22 -5.64
C PHE A 38 8.17 5.60 -5.55
N ASN A 39 8.44 6.44 -6.56
CA ASN A 39 7.94 7.81 -6.63
C ASN A 39 7.06 8.09 -7.87
N ASP A 40 6.91 7.15 -8.81
CA ASP A 40 6.13 7.36 -10.05
C ASP A 40 4.65 6.95 -9.91
N ILE A 41 4.00 7.39 -8.82
CA ILE A 41 2.57 7.20 -8.62
C ILE A 41 1.81 8.23 -9.45
N LYS A 42 0.92 7.77 -10.33
CA LYS A 42 0.09 8.63 -11.17
C LYS A 42 -1.39 8.50 -10.81
N LYS A 43 -2.16 9.52 -11.16
CA LYS A 43 -3.62 9.48 -11.03
C LYS A 43 -4.17 8.30 -11.83
N GLY A 44 -5.07 7.53 -11.22
CA GLY A 44 -5.64 6.32 -11.80
C GLY A 44 -4.92 5.03 -11.39
N ASP A 45 -3.77 5.12 -10.70
CA ASP A 45 -3.12 3.94 -10.14
C ASP A 45 -3.95 3.35 -9.00
N VAL A 46 -4.07 2.02 -9.00
CA VAL A 46 -4.73 1.24 -7.95
C VAL A 46 -3.66 0.56 -7.10
N LEU A 47 -3.68 0.84 -5.80
CA LEU A 47 -2.81 0.21 -4.81
C LEU A 47 -3.54 -1.00 -4.21
N GLU A 48 -3.04 -2.20 -4.47
CA GLU A 48 -3.51 -3.42 -3.80
C GLU A 48 -2.58 -3.77 -2.65
N ILE A 49 -3.15 -3.88 -1.46
CA ILE A 49 -2.41 -4.11 -0.21
C ILE A 49 -2.87 -5.46 0.32
N PHE A 50 -1.94 -6.38 0.51
CA PHE A 50 -2.20 -7.71 1.04
C PHE A 50 -1.27 -8.00 2.22
N LYS A 51 -1.77 -8.81 3.15
CA LYS A 51 -0.97 -9.33 4.25
C LYS A 51 -0.35 -10.65 3.78
N ILE A 52 0.95 -10.79 3.96
CA ILE A 52 1.64 -12.08 3.76
C ILE A 52 1.56 -12.79 5.11
N GLU A 53 0.88 -13.93 5.15
CA GLU A 53 0.86 -14.83 6.30
C GLU A 53 1.62 -16.11 5.93
N GLU A 54 2.62 -16.45 6.75
CA GLU A 54 3.38 -17.68 6.58
C GLU A 54 2.64 -18.79 7.34
N ILE A 55 2.11 -19.77 6.61
CA ILE A 55 1.41 -20.92 7.17
C ILE A 55 2.40 -22.06 7.29
N THR A 56 2.75 -22.43 8.52
CA THR A 56 3.52 -23.65 8.80
C THR A 56 2.58 -24.85 8.64
N GLN A 57 2.86 -25.70 7.67
CA GLN A 57 2.12 -26.94 7.51
C GLN A 57 2.78 -28.00 8.38
N ASP A 58 2.19 -28.29 9.54
CA ASP A 58 2.60 -29.40 10.38
C ASP A 58 2.23 -30.73 9.69
N LEU A 59 3.23 -31.58 9.45
CA LEU A 59 3.11 -32.92 8.84
C LEU A 59 2.82 -34.00 9.89
#